data_AF-A0A231GQJ0-F1
#
_entry.id   AF-A0A231GQJ0-F1
#
_cell.length_a   1.000
_cell.length_b   1.000
_cell.length_c   1.000
_cell.angle_alpha   90.00
_cell.angle_beta   90.00
_cell.angle_gamma   90.00
#
_symmetry.space_group_name_H-M   'P 1'
#
loop_
_entity.id
_entity.type
_entity.pdbx_description
1 polymer ?
#
loop_
_entity_poly.entity_id
_entity_poly.type
_entity_poly.pdbx_seq_one_letter_code
_entity_poly.pdbx_strand_id
1 'polypeptide(L)' 'MSRKSLDEFARARGQTNAANLLGMSQGSLNKALQVGRDIFVTEHADGSFTAEELRPFPVQSAKRSRRRMLPIS' A
#
# COMPACT_ATOMS: atom_id res chain seq x y z
N MET A 1 -1.67 19.70 2.72
CA MET A 1 -1.17 18.32 2.67
C MET A 1 -2.21 17.40 3.26
N SER A 2 -2.57 16.31 2.59
CA SER A 2 -3.48 15.30 3.15
C SER A 2 -2.83 13.92 3.05
N ARG A 3 -3.03 13.07 4.06
CA ARG A 3 -2.53 11.68 4.08
C ARG A 3 -3.72 10.74 4.17
N LYS A 4 -3.75 9.73 3.32
CA LYS A 4 -4.79 8.69 3.29
C LYS A 4 -4.17 7.32 3.01
N SER A 5 -4.87 6.25 3.35
CA SER A 5 -4.39 4.90 3.03
C SER A 5 -4.37 4.67 1.52
N LEU A 6 -3.57 3.70 1.05
CA LEU A 6 -3.55 3.33 -0.37
C LEU A 6 -4.92 2.81 -0.86
N ASP A 7 -5.67 2.10 0.00
CA ASP A 7 -7.02 1.62 -0.31
C ASP A 7 -8.00 2.78 -0.53
N GLU A 8 -8.04 3.75 0.39
CA GLU A 8 -8.88 4.95 0.25
C GLU A 8 -8.49 5.76 -0.98
N PHE A 9 -7.19 5.92 -1.25
CA PHE A 9 -6.70 6.62 -2.43
C PHE A 9 -7.15 5.92 -3.73
N ALA A 10 -7.03 4.60 -3.79
CA ALA A 10 -7.44 3.81 -4.94
C ALA A 10 -8.96 3.82 -5.16
N ARG A 11 -9.76 3.82 -4.08
CA ARG A 11 -11.23 3.94 -4.15
C ARG A 11 -11.67 5.30 -4.65
N ALA A 12 -11.00 6.38 -4.21
CA ALA A 12 -11.35 7.74 -4.59
C ALA A 12 -10.97 8.10 -6.04
N ARG A 13 -9.83 7.60 -6.53
CA ARG A 13 -9.30 7.95 -7.87
C ARG A 13 -9.54 6.88 -8.93
N GLY A 14 -9.89 5.65 -8.52
CA GLY A 14 -9.88 4.46 -9.35
C GLY A 14 -8.48 3.85 -9.43
N GLN A 15 -8.39 2.50 -9.48
CA GLN A 15 -7.12 1.76 -9.40
C GLN A 15 -6.11 2.15 -10.49
N THR A 16 -6.55 2.22 -11.75
CA THR A 16 -5.66 2.54 -12.88
C THR A 16 -5.08 3.94 -12.78
N ASN A 17 -5.92 4.93 -12.45
CA ASN A 17 -5.48 6.31 -12.30
C ASN A 17 -4.60 6.48 -11.06
N ALA A 18 -4.95 5.86 -9.93
CA ALA A 18 -4.13 5.85 -8.73
C ALA A 18 -2.73 5.26 -8.98
N ALA A 19 -2.65 4.17 -9.75
CA ALA A 19 -1.37 3.56 -10.11
C ALA A 19 -0.52 4.51 -10.98
N ASN A 20 -1.14 5.17 -11.96
CA ASN A 20 -0.47 6.16 -12.81
C ASN A 20 0.06 7.36 -12.00
N LEU A 21 -0.75 7.90 -11.09
CA LEU A 21 -0.37 9.02 -10.22
C LEU A 21 0.82 8.68 -9.31
N LEU A 22 1.00 7.41 -8.96
CA LEU A 22 2.11 6.93 -8.14
C LEU A 22 3.26 6.34 -8.98
N GLY A 23 3.22 6.47 -10.31
CA GLY A 23 4.28 5.99 -11.20
C GLY A 23 4.47 4.47 -11.20
N MET A 24 3.39 3.69 -11.02
CA MET A 24 3.45 2.23 -10.99
C MET A 24 2.37 1.57 -11.86
N SER A 25 2.48 0.26 -12.07
CA SER A 25 1.47 -0.51 -12.79
C SER A 25 0.21 -0.76 -11.93
N GLN A 26 -0.95 -0.89 -12.58
CA GLN A 26 -2.20 -1.30 -11.90
C GLN A 26 -2.05 -2.66 -11.20
N GLY A 27 -1.28 -3.59 -11.79
CA GLY A 27 -0.98 -4.89 -11.17
C GLY A 27 -0.21 -4.78 -9.86
N SER A 28 0.78 -3.88 -9.80
CA SER A 28 1.56 -3.60 -8.57
C SER A 28 0.69 -3.02 -7.46
N LEU A 29 -0.21 -2.08 -7.81
CA LEU A 29 -1.16 -1.50 -6.87
C LEU A 29 -2.14 -2.55 -6.35
N ASN A 30 -2.72 -3.37 -7.24
CA ASN A 30 -3.61 -4.45 -6.85
C ASN A 30 -2.92 -5.47 -5.94
N LYS A 31 -1.67 -5.82 -6.23
CA LYS A 31 -0.94 -6.74 -5.36
C LYS A 31 -0.70 -6.15 -3.96
N ALA A 32 -0.44 -4.85 -3.88
CA ALA A 32 -0.26 -4.16 -2.60
C ALA A 32 -1.54 -4.17 -1.76
N LEU A 33 -2.70 -3.90 -2.38
CA LEU A 33 -4.01 -3.97 -1.74
C LEU A 33 -4.35 -5.40 -1.28
N GLN A 34 -4.17 -6.40 -2.16
CA GLN A 34 -4.46 -7.80 -1.84
C GLN A 34 -3.62 -8.36 -0.69
N VAL A 35 -2.36 -7.95 -0.59
CA VAL A 35 -1.45 -8.40 0.50
C VAL A 35 -1.76 -7.69 1.83
N GLY A 36 -2.52 -6.59 1.78
CA GLY A 36 -2.76 -5.72 2.94
C GLY A 36 -1.46 -5.08 3.41
N ARG A 37 -0.74 -4.39 2.50
CA ARG A 37 0.44 -3.61 2.87
C ARG A 37 0.00 -2.31 3.54
N ASP A 38 0.68 -1.93 4.61
CA ASP A 38 0.43 -0.67 5.31
C ASP A 38 1.07 0.49 4.54
N ILE A 39 0.40 0.96 3.49
CA ILE A 39 0.87 2.02 2.61
C ILE A 39 -0.01 3.26 2.75
N PHE A 40 0.64 4.42 2.83
CA PHE A 40 -0.01 5.73 2.93
C PHE A 40 0.42 6.62 1.79
N VAL A 41 -0.54 7.34 1.21
CA VAL A 41 -0.33 8.31 0.14
C VAL A 41 -0.49 9.72 0.71
N THR A 42 0.50 10.57 0.44
CA THR A 42 0.50 11.99 0.79
C THR A 42 0.30 12.82 -0.47
N GLU A 43 -0.73 13.68 -0.44
CA GLU A 43 -0.99 14.69 -1.46
C GLU A 43 -0.35 16.02 -1.05
N HIS A 44 0.59 16.49 -1.86
CA HIS A 44 1.36 17.71 -1.64
C HIS A 44 0.61 18.95 -2.15
N ALA A 45 1.06 20.13 -1.74
CA ALA A 45 0.41 21.40 -2.12
C ALA A 45 0.54 21.70 -3.62
N ASP A 46 1.55 21.14 -4.29
CA ASP A 46 1.78 21.23 -5.74
C ASP A 46 0.95 20.23 -6.55
N GLY A 47 0.13 19.40 -5.90
CA GLY A 47 -0.67 18.35 -6.53
C GLY A 47 0.09 17.06 -6.83
N SER A 48 1.37 16.97 -6.45
CA SER A 48 2.13 15.73 -6.53
C SER A 48 1.70 14.74 -5.44
N PHE A 49 1.97 13.45 -5.69
CA PHE A 49 1.67 12.37 -4.76
C PHE A 49 2.95 11.62 -4.40
N THR A 50 3.16 11.37 -3.10
CA THR A 50 4.17 10.42 -2.63
C THR A 50 3.50 9.29 -1.85
N ALA A 51 4.12 8.12 -1.83
CA ALA A 51 3.63 6.97 -1.08
C ALA A 51 4.73 6.33 -0.24
N GLU A 52 4.42 6.00 1.01
CA GLU A 52 5.33 5.38 1.97
C GLU A 52 4.73 4.08 2.51
N GLU A 53 5.54 3.03 2.61
CA GLU A 53 5.16 1.77 3.24
C GLU A 53 5.72 1.71 4.66
N LEU A 54 4.84 1.49 5.64
CA LEU A 54 5.23 1.11 6.98
C LEU A 54 5.44 -0.40 7.01
N ARG A 55 6.64 -0.81 7.45
CA ARG A 55 6.98 -2.22 7.59
C ARG A 55 7.74 -2.46 8.90
N PRO A 56 7.51 -3.58 9.58
CA PRO A 56 8.30 -3.95 10.75
C PRO A 56 9.76 -4.24 10.37
N PHE A 57 10.66 -3.89 11.27
CA PHE A 57 12.08 -4.21 11.20
C PHE A 57 12.44 -5.28 12.26
N PRO A 58 13.22 -6.32 11.92
CA PRO A 58 13.76 -6.62 10.59
C PRO A 58 12.71 -7.20 9.65
N VAL A 59 12.83 -6.85 8.38
CA VAL A 59 11.91 -7.21 7.29
C VAL A 59 11.66 -8.72 7.20
N GLN A 60 12.71 -9.50 7.42
CA GLN A 60 12.69 -10.96 7.28
C GLN A 60 11.83 -11.64 8.35
N SER A 61 11.76 -11.06 9.57
CA SER A 61 10.98 -11.62 10.67
C SER A 61 9.47 -11.49 10.46
N ALA A 62 9.03 -10.47 9.71
CA ALA A 62 7.63 -10.23 9.38
C ALA A 62 6.98 -11.36 8.55
N LYS A 63 7.76 -11.99 7.67
CA LYS A 63 7.31 -13.16 6.88
C LYS A 63 7.22 -14.43 7.73
N ARG A 64 7.98 -14.50 8.84
CA ARG A 64 8.10 -15.69 9.67
C ARG A 64 6.93 -15.85 10.65
N SER A 65 6.34 -14.74 11.11
CA SER A 65 5.19 -14.78 12.01
C SER A 65 3.89 -15.19 11.31
N ARG A 66 3.59 -14.66 10.11
CA ARG A 66 2.35 -15.01 9.37
C ARG A 66 2.28 -16.48 8.94
N ARG A 67 3.42 -17.14 8.71
CA ARG A 67 3.47 -18.57 8.33
C ARG A 67 3.29 -19.54 9.51
N ARG A 68 3.43 -19.07 10.75
CA ARG A 68 3.34 -19.89 11.97
C ARG A 68 2.00 -19.78 12.70
N MET A 69 1.10 -18.90 12.27
CA MET A 69 -0.23 -18.71 12.86
C MET A 69 -1.36 -19.31 12.00
N LEU A 70 -1.17 -20.51 11.45
CA LEU A 70 -2.33 -21.30 11.00
C LEU A 70 -2.80 -22.16 12.19
N PRO A 71 -4.04 -22.01 12.67
CA PRO A 71 -4.59 -22.95 13.64
C PRO A 71 -4.73 -24.32 12.96
N ILE A 72 -4.27 -25.36 13.65
CA ILE A 72 -4.58 -26.74 13.33
C ILE A 72 -6.09 -26.88 13.48
N SER A 73 -6.80 -27.18 12.39
CA SER A 73 -8.18 -27.69 12.44
C SER A 73 -8.15 -29.20 12.35
#